data_AF-A0A345UAT1-F1
#
_entry.id   AF-A0A345UAT1-F1
#
_cell.length_a   1.000
_cell.length_b   1.000
_cell.length_c   1.000
_cell.angle_alpha   90.00
_cell.angle_beta   90.00
_cell.angle_gamma   90.00
#
_symmetry.space_group_name_H-M   'P 1'
#
loop_
_entity.id
_entity.type
_entity.pdbx_description
1 polymer ?
#
loop_
_entity_poly.entity_id
_entity_poly.type
_entity_poly.pdbx_seq_one_letter_code
_entity_poly.pdbx_strand_id
1 'polypeptide(L)'
;MCISKKKCPVPFDQQPLNEYFSLKQSWLFSWISLSFKRYLIKLLAIFSFLFIISIPCVLSIIPTSIGLWKLIILNLFVVNLFCLLIFIHLYFAWSYVAKRLISATVFYEESGWYDGQIWIKSAEILTQDRLIGLYEAMPLLSRIKSTLLIILILLLLDKIIYSLLL
;
A
#
# COMPACT_ATOMS: atom_id res chain seq x y z
N MET A 1 -0.95 -1.82 25.81
CA MET A 1 -0.69 -2.55 27.07
C MET A 1 0.57 -3.38 26.82
N CYS A 2 1.67 -3.11 27.51
CA CYS A 2 2.92 -3.84 27.28
C CYS A 2 2.78 -5.26 27.86
N ILE A 3 2.83 -6.26 26.98
CA ILE A 3 2.85 -7.67 27.41
C ILE A 3 4.15 -7.87 28.22
N SER A 4 4.04 -8.44 29.41
CA SER A 4 5.21 -8.79 30.23
C SER A 4 6.20 -9.63 29.41
N LYS A 5 7.50 -9.32 29.48
CA LYS A 5 8.58 -10.07 28.79
C LYS A 5 8.53 -11.58 29.02
N LYS A 6 7.93 -12.04 30.14
CA LYS A 6 7.73 -13.47 30.43
C LYS A 6 6.72 -14.16 29.51
N LYS A 7 5.82 -13.42 28.85
CA LYS A 7 4.77 -13.97 27.97
C LYS A 7 5.11 -13.86 26.48
N CYS A 8 5.86 -12.84 26.08
CA CYS A 8 6.29 -12.63 24.70
C CYS A 8 7.71 -12.04 24.71
N PRO A 9 8.70 -12.74 24.15
CA PRO A 9 10.08 -12.24 24.09
C PRO A 9 10.28 -11.24 22.94
N VAL A 10 9.37 -11.19 21.97
CA VAL A 10 9.42 -10.29 20.81
C VAL A 10 9.35 -8.82 21.27
N PRO A 11 10.32 -7.97 20.89
CA PRO A 11 10.30 -6.54 21.15
C PRO A 11 9.01 -5.89 20.67
N PHE A 12 8.52 -4.90 21.42
CA PHE A 12 7.22 -4.29 21.20
C PHE A 12 7.00 -3.87 19.73
N ASP A 13 7.94 -3.18 19.12
CA ASP A 13 7.78 -2.67 17.74
C ASP A 13 7.80 -3.76 16.66
N GLN A 14 8.38 -4.92 16.96
CA GLN A 14 8.46 -6.06 16.05
C GLN A 14 7.27 -7.03 16.19
N GLN A 15 6.35 -6.76 17.13
CA GLN A 15 5.14 -7.55 17.31
C GLN A 15 4.17 -7.28 16.15
N PRO A 16 3.63 -8.33 15.49
CA PRO A 16 2.77 -8.16 14.32
C PRO A 16 1.56 -7.24 14.55
N LEU A 17 0.99 -7.29 15.75
CA LEU A 17 -0.11 -6.42 16.15
C LEU A 17 0.29 -4.93 16.20
N ASN A 18 1.48 -4.62 16.68
CA ASN A 18 1.96 -3.24 16.78
C ASN A 18 2.39 -2.72 15.42
N GLU A 19 2.97 -3.55 14.55
CA GLU A 19 3.23 -3.21 13.14
C GLU A 19 1.92 -2.90 12.39
N TYR A 20 0.85 -3.63 12.68
CA TYR A 20 -0.48 -3.31 12.15
C TYR A 20 -0.97 -1.94 12.59
N PHE A 21 -0.86 -1.62 13.89
CA PHE A 21 -1.28 -0.31 14.39
C PHE A 21 -0.39 0.82 13.86
N SER A 22 0.91 0.60 13.71
CA SER A 22 1.83 1.60 13.16
C SER A 22 1.49 1.92 11.70
N LEU A 23 1.20 0.91 10.86
CA LEU A 23 0.70 1.14 9.52
C LEU A 23 -0.64 1.89 9.52
N LYS A 24 -1.59 1.50 10.38
CA LYS A 24 -2.90 2.14 10.46
C LYS A 24 -2.83 3.62 10.89
N GLN A 25 -1.82 4.00 11.66
CA GLN A 25 -1.61 5.38 12.12
C GLN A 25 -0.76 6.22 11.16
N SER A 26 0.07 5.56 10.35
CA SER A 26 0.96 6.24 9.40
C SER A 26 0.18 6.99 8.31
N TRP A 27 0.73 8.12 7.87
CA TRP A 27 0.05 9.02 6.96
C TRP A 27 -0.35 8.37 5.63
N LEU A 28 0.56 7.67 4.96
CA LEU A 28 0.32 7.08 3.64
C LEU A 28 -0.58 5.83 3.72
N PHE A 29 -0.31 4.94 4.69
CA PHE A 29 -0.97 3.64 4.75
C PHE A 29 -2.37 3.70 5.38
N SER A 30 -2.63 4.68 6.25
CA SER A 30 -3.94 4.87 6.91
C SER A 30 -5.11 5.08 5.95
N TRP A 31 -4.85 5.60 4.74
CA TRP A 31 -5.92 5.94 3.77
C TRP A 31 -6.74 4.73 3.35
N ILE A 32 -6.12 3.56 3.29
CA ILE A 32 -6.79 2.32 2.88
C ILE A 32 -7.84 1.91 3.91
N SER A 33 -7.63 2.24 5.19
CA SER A 33 -8.55 1.96 6.29
C SER A 33 -9.72 2.94 6.39
N LEU A 34 -9.80 3.95 5.53
CA LEU A 34 -10.91 4.89 5.50
C LEU A 34 -12.22 4.22 5.02
N SER A 35 -13.36 4.84 5.34
CA SER A 35 -14.64 4.46 4.74
C SER A 35 -14.59 4.65 3.22
N PHE A 36 -15.37 3.85 2.49
CA PHE A 36 -15.31 3.81 1.02
C PHE A 36 -15.41 5.19 0.35
N LYS A 37 -16.34 6.05 0.82
CA LYS A 37 -16.50 7.42 0.30
C LYS A 37 -15.26 8.28 0.53
N ARG A 38 -14.70 8.25 1.75
CA ARG A 38 -13.50 9.04 2.10
C ARG A 38 -12.27 8.52 1.36
N TYR A 39 -12.17 7.21 1.18
CA TYR A 39 -11.14 6.57 0.38
C TYR A 39 -11.16 7.07 -1.08
N LEU A 40 -12.34 7.08 -1.72
CA LEU A 40 -12.48 7.60 -3.09
C LEU A 40 -12.14 9.08 -3.21
N ILE A 41 -12.61 9.92 -2.28
CA ILE A 41 -12.27 11.35 -2.26
C ILE A 41 -10.75 11.54 -2.13
N LYS A 42 -10.11 10.78 -1.25
CA LYS A 42 -8.66 10.84 -1.04
C LYS A 42 -7.89 10.41 -2.29
N LEU A 43 -8.33 9.32 -2.94
CA LEU A 43 -7.75 8.84 -4.19
C LEU A 43 -7.86 9.90 -5.29
N LEU A 44 -9.05 10.47 -5.49
CA LEU A 44 -9.27 11.53 -6.47
C LEU A 44 -8.39 12.76 -6.17
N ALA A 45 -8.29 13.17 -4.90
CA ALA A 45 -7.46 14.31 -4.51
C ALA A 45 -5.98 14.09 -4.83
N ILE A 46 -5.44 12.90 -4.53
CA ILE A 46 -4.05 12.54 -4.84
C ILE A 46 -3.85 12.47 -6.35
N PHE A 47 -4.78 11.86 -7.07
CA PHE A 47 -4.72 11.76 -8.53
C PHE A 47 -4.70 13.14 -9.19
N SER A 48 -5.62 14.04 -8.81
CA SER A 48 -5.67 15.41 -9.33
C SER A 48 -4.42 16.21 -9.00
N PHE A 49 -3.87 16.03 -7.79
CA PHE A 49 -2.62 16.68 -7.39
C PHE A 49 -1.44 16.20 -8.25
N LEU A 50 -1.30 14.87 -8.42
CA LEU A 50 -0.27 14.29 -9.29
C LEU A 50 -0.44 14.74 -10.73
N PHE A 51 -1.67 14.81 -11.24
CA PHE A 51 -1.97 15.25 -12.59
C PHE A 51 -1.52 16.67 -12.87
N ILE A 52 -1.74 17.60 -11.95
CA ILE A 52 -1.29 19.00 -12.11
C ILE A 52 0.24 19.09 -12.08
N ILE A 53 0.88 18.36 -11.16
CA ILE A 53 2.34 18.38 -10.99
C ILE A 53 3.08 17.71 -12.14
N SER A 54 2.49 16.70 -12.78
CA SER A 54 3.13 15.99 -13.88
C SER A 54 3.11 16.78 -15.20
N ILE A 55 2.22 17.76 -15.37
CA ILE A 55 2.10 18.52 -16.64
C ILE A 55 3.42 19.21 -17.05
N PRO A 56 4.10 19.99 -16.18
CA PRO A 56 5.38 20.60 -16.55
C PRO A 56 6.47 19.58 -16.89
N CYS A 57 6.45 18.42 -16.22
CA CYS A 57 7.39 17.33 -16.48
C CYS A 57 7.17 16.68 -17.84
N VAL A 58 5.90 16.48 -18.24
CA VAL A 58 5.58 15.96 -19.57
C VAL A 58 5.95 16.97 -20.66
N LEU A 59 5.66 18.26 -20.44
CA LEU A 59 6.00 19.34 -21.38
C LEU A 59 7.51 19.54 -21.57
N SER A 60 8.34 19.23 -20.57
CA SER A 60 9.79 19.39 -20.69
C SER A 60 10.45 18.29 -21.52
N ILE A 61 9.82 17.11 -21.61
CA ILE A 61 10.35 15.94 -22.33
C ILE A 61 9.90 15.95 -23.80
N ILE A 62 8.76 16.58 -24.08
CA ILE A 62 7.99 16.36 -25.30
C ILE A 62 7.88 17.64 -26.13
N PRO A 63 7.93 17.55 -27.47
CA PRO A 63 7.76 18.72 -28.32
C PRO A 63 6.44 19.45 -28.03
N THR A 64 6.50 20.78 -27.98
CA THR A 64 5.33 21.65 -27.78
C THR A 64 4.32 21.58 -28.94
N SER A 65 4.68 20.96 -30.06
CA SER A 65 3.83 20.76 -31.24
C SER A 65 2.82 19.61 -31.09
N ILE A 66 2.79 18.89 -29.95
CA ILE A 66 1.82 17.84 -29.71
C ILE A 66 0.43 18.44 -29.41
N GLY A 67 -0.61 17.91 -30.05
CA GLY A 67 -1.99 18.33 -29.81
C GLY A 67 -2.45 18.11 -28.37
N LEU A 68 -3.35 18.96 -27.88
CA LEU A 68 -3.82 18.98 -26.48
C LEU A 68 -4.30 17.60 -25.98
N TRP A 69 -5.04 16.86 -26.81
CA TRP A 69 -5.54 15.53 -26.45
C TRP A 69 -4.42 14.51 -26.21
N LYS A 70 -3.39 14.50 -27.06
CA LYS A 70 -2.22 13.62 -26.91
C LYS A 70 -1.45 13.96 -25.63
N LEU A 71 -1.33 15.25 -25.31
CA LEU A 71 -0.70 15.70 -24.07
C LEU A 71 -1.48 15.23 -22.83
N ILE A 72 -2.80 15.40 -22.81
CA ILE A 72 -3.65 14.96 -21.70
C ILE A 72 -3.53 13.45 -21.46
N ILE A 73 -3.63 12.64 -22.52
CA ILE A 73 -3.57 11.17 -22.39
C ILE A 73 -2.20 10.71 -21.91
N LEU A 74 -1.14 11.34 -22.40
CA LEU A 74 0.19 11.00 -21.94
C LEU A 74 0.43 11.43 -20.49
N ASN A 75 -0.13 12.56 -20.08
CA ASN A 75 -0.12 12.96 -18.68
C ASN A 75 -0.90 11.97 -17.80
N LEU A 76 -2.07 11.50 -18.25
CA LEU A 76 -2.83 10.44 -17.56
C LEU A 76 -2.00 9.16 -17.41
N PHE A 77 -1.31 8.74 -18.47
CA PHE A 77 -0.43 7.58 -18.44
C PHE A 77 0.68 7.72 -17.39
N VAL A 78 1.35 8.87 -17.36
CA VAL A 78 2.40 9.17 -16.37
C VAL A 78 1.85 9.15 -14.94
N VAL A 79 0.69 9.78 -14.69
CA VAL A 79 0.04 9.79 -13.36
C VAL A 79 -0.37 8.37 -12.94
N ASN A 80 -0.91 7.57 -13.86
CA ASN A 80 -1.28 6.19 -13.60
C ASN A 80 -0.05 5.33 -13.25
N LEU A 81 1.11 5.57 -13.84
CA LEU A 81 2.36 4.92 -13.45
C LEU A 81 2.80 5.31 -12.04
N PHE A 82 2.72 6.58 -11.66
CA PHE A 82 3.00 7.01 -10.28
C PHE A 82 2.02 6.39 -9.28
N CYS A 83 0.72 6.36 -9.61
CA CYS A 83 -0.29 5.68 -8.79
C CYS A 83 0.03 4.19 -8.64
N LEU A 84 0.44 3.51 -9.71
CA LEU A 84 0.83 2.10 -9.67
C LEU A 84 1.95 1.87 -8.65
N LEU A 85 3.01 2.67 -8.66
CA LEU A 85 4.13 2.55 -7.72
C LEU A 85 3.69 2.76 -6.26
N ILE A 86 2.86 3.77 -5.99
CA ILE A 86 2.31 4.02 -4.66
C ILE A 86 1.50 2.81 -4.17
N PHE A 87 0.64 2.25 -5.02
CA PHE A 87 -0.20 1.12 -4.65
C PHE A 87 0.57 -0.20 -4.53
N ILE A 88 1.66 -0.39 -5.28
CA ILE A 88 2.58 -1.52 -5.08
C ILE A 88 3.27 -1.41 -3.71
N HIS A 89 3.73 -0.21 -3.33
CA HIS A 89 4.34 0.01 -2.02
C HIS A 89 3.36 -0.26 -0.87
N LEU A 90 2.12 0.24 -1.00
CA LEU A 90 1.02 -0.06 -0.09
C LEU A 90 0.75 -1.56 0.02
N TYR A 91 0.72 -2.26 -1.12
CA TYR A 91 0.49 -3.70 -1.15
C TYR A 91 1.57 -4.47 -0.39
N PHE A 92 2.84 -4.14 -0.58
CA PHE A 92 3.94 -4.82 0.12
C PHE A 92 3.88 -4.61 1.63
N ALA A 93 3.68 -3.39 2.10
CA ALA A 93 3.60 -3.13 3.54
C ALA A 93 2.42 -3.86 4.20
N TRP A 94 1.23 -3.76 3.61
CA TRP A 94 0.04 -4.43 4.17
C TRP A 94 0.11 -5.95 4.06
N SER A 95 0.72 -6.49 3.00
CA SER A 95 0.82 -7.94 2.81
C SER A 95 1.84 -8.56 3.76
N TYR A 96 2.93 -7.85 4.04
CA TYR A 96 3.91 -8.22 5.04
C TYR A 96 3.26 -8.36 6.43
N VAL A 97 2.57 -7.32 6.89
CA VAL A 97 1.92 -7.34 8.22
C VAL A 97 0.81 -8.38 8.29
N ALA A 98 -0.04 -8.50 7.27
CA ALA A 98 -1.11 -9.50 7.25
C ALA A 98 -0.55 -10.94 7.33
N LYS A 99 0.56 -11.22 6.62
CA LYS A 99 1.24 -12.50 6.70
C LYS A 99 1.77 -12.77 8.11
N ARG A 100 2.37 -11.77 8.75
CA ARG A 100 2.90 -11.91 10.13
C ARG A 100 1.81 -12.05 11.18
N LEU A 101 0.64 -11.43 11.00
CA LEU A 101 -0.53 -11.65 11.87
C LEU A 101 -0.99 -13.10 11.80
N ILE A 102 -1.15 -13.66 10.59
CA ILE A 102 -1.71 -15.02 10.41
C ILE A 102 -0.71 -16.12 10.77
N SER A 103 0.59 -15.84 10.62
CA SER A 103 1.69 -16.78 10.91
C SER A 103 1.70 -17.23 12.37
N ALA A 104 1.96 -18.52 12.60
CA ALA A 104 2.18 -19.09 13.92
C ALA A 104 3.56 -18.74 14.50
N THR A 105 4.50 -18.34 13.64
CA THR A 105 5.87 -17.99 14.03
C THR A 105 6.18 -16.53 13.68
N VAL A 106 7.04 -15.92 14.49
CA VAL A 106 7.50 -14.54 14.36
C VAL A 106 9.01 -14.55 14.45
N PHE A 107 9.68 -14.15 13.37
CA PHE A 107 11.09 -13.82 13.41
C PHE A 107 11.28 -12.45 14.06
N TYR A 108 12.25 -12.34 14.95
CA TYR A 108 12.53 -11.11 15.69
C TYR A 108 13.99 -11.04 16.14
N GLU A 109 14.45 -9.85 16.48
CA GLU A 109 15.82 -9.55 16.89
C GLU A 109 15.81 -8.86 18.26
N GLU A 110 16.43 -9.47 19.27
CA GLU A 110 16.46 -8.95 20.65
C GLU A 110 17.60 -7.95 20.90
N SER A 111 18.70 -8.06 20.15
CA SER A 111 19.94 -7.30 20.37
C SER A 111 20.54 -6.84 19.03
N GLY A 112 21.38 -5.80 19.04
CA GLY A 112 22.03 -5.30 17.82
C GLY A 112 23.14 -6.18 17.25
N TRP A 113 23.42 -7.33 17.87
CA TRP A 113 24.20 -8.41 17.27
C TRP A 113 23.20 -9.28 16.52
N TYR A 114 23.42 -9.48 15.22
CA TYR A 114 22.54 -10.10 14.21
C TYR A 114 22.10 -11.57 14.48
N ASP A 115 21.71 -11.87 15.72
CA ASP A 115 21.26 -13.16 16.21
C ASP A 115 19.72 -13.16 16.20
N GLY A 116 19.16 -13.27 15.01
CA GLY A 116 17.73 -13.37 14.82
C GLY A 116 17.16 -14.66 15.42
N GLN A 117 16.04 -14.56 16.12
CA GLN A 117 15.35 -15.67 16.75
C GLN A 117 13.96 -15.87 16.16
N ILE A 118 13.44 -17.09 16.26
CA ILE A 118 12.07 -17.42 15.86
C ILE A 118 11.27 -17.76 17.11
N TRP A 119 10.21 -17.01 17.35
CA TRP A 119 9.27 -17.28 18.42
C TRP A 119 7.97 -17.89 17.89
N ILE A 120 7.46 -18.91 18.58
CA ILE A 120 6.16 -19.54 18.30
C ILE A 120 5.10 -18.86 19.16
N LYS A 121 4.06 -18.32 18.52
CA LYS A 121 2.97 -17.64 19.23
C LYS A 121 2.20 -18.62 20.12
N SER A 122 1.82 -18.17 21.31
CA SER A 122 0.84 -18.92 22.13
C SER A 122 -0.50 -18.99 21.40
N ALA A 123 -1.32 -19.99 21.73
CA ALA A 123 -2.64 -20.17 21.12
C ALA A 123 -3.52 -18.91 21.28
N GLU A 124 -3.48 -18.25 22.43
CA GLU A 124 -4.19 -17.01 22.73
C GLU A 124 -3.77 -15.86 21.80
N ILE A 125 -2.46 -15.63 21.63
CA ILE A 125 -1.95 -14.54 20.78
C ILE A 125 -2.20 -14.84 19.30
N LEU A 126 -2.01 -16.10 18.88
CA LEU A 126 -2.26 -16.51 17.51
C LEU A 126 -3.73 -16.37 17.11
N THR A 127 -4.65 -16.72 18.01
CA THR A 127 -6.09 -16.57 17.74
C THR A 127 -6.48 -15.10 17.63
N GLN A 128 -6.00 -14.24 18.53
CA GLN A 128 -6.21 -12.80 18.46
C GLN A 128 -5.66 -12.22 17.14
N ASP A 129 -4.41 -12.51 16.80
CA ASP A 129 -3.77 -11.98 15.59
C ASP A 129 -4.49 -12.46 14.32
N ARG A 130 -4.96 -13.72 14.28
CA ARG A 130 -5.70 -14.25 13.13
C ARG A 130 -7.07 -13.60 12.97
N LEU A 131 -7.77 -13.27 14.05
CA LEU A 131 -9.02 -12.53 13.97
C LEU A 131 -8.80 -11.18 13.28
N ILE A 132 -7.78 -10.43 13.72
CA ILE A 132 -7.43 -9.13 13.11
C ILE A 132 -6.94 -9.32 11.68
N GLY A 133 -6.07 -10.31 11.44
CA GLY A 133 -5.52 -10.61 10.13
C GLY A 133 -6.59 -10.95 9.09
N LEU A 134 -7.58 -11.76 9.47
CA LEU A 134 -8.64 -12.23 8.58
C LEU A 134 -9.77 -11.20 8.41
N TYR A 135 -10.19 -10.53 9.48
CA TYR A 135 -11.37 -9.65 9.43
C TYR A 135 -11.03 -8.17 9.24
N GLU A 136 -9.81 -7.73 9.54
CA GLU A 136 -9.40 -6.34 9.31
C GLU A 136 -8.35 -6.23 8.21
N ALA A 137 -7.21 -6.93 8.30
CA ALA A 137 -6.09 -6.72 7.38
C ALA A 137 -6.36 -7.28 5.96
N MET A 138 -6.93 -8.49 5.85
CA MET A 138 -7.24 -9.11 4.55
C MET A 138 -8.24 -8.29 3.69
N PRO A 139 -9.33 -7.72 4.24
CA PRO A 139 -10.20 -6.81 3.49
C PRO A 139 -9.50 -5.53 2.99
N LEU A 140 -8.52 -5.01 3.74
CA LEU A 140 -7.72 -3.89 3.27
C LEU A 140 -6.84 -4.30 2.09
N LEU A 141 -6.23 -5.49 2.16
CA LEU A 141 -5.46 -6.05 1.04
C LEU A 141 -6.30 -6.31 -0.21
N SER A 142 -7.52 -6.82 -0.06
CA SER A 142 -8.40 -7.03 -1.22
C SER A 142 -8.76 -5.70 -1.88
N ARG A 143 -9.02 -4.65 -1.09
CA ARG A 143 -9.22 -3.29 -1.61
C ARG A 143 -8.02 -2.78 -2.41
N ILE A 144 -6.79 -2.93 -1.90
CA ILE A 144 -5.56 -2.53 -2.60
C ILE A 144 -5.41 -3.29 -3.92
N LYS A 145 -5.66 -4.61 -3.92
CA LYS A 145 -5.61 -5.43 -5.13
C LYS A 145 -6.62 -4.98 -6.19
N SER A 146 -7.85 -4.67 -5.79
CA SER A 146 -8.88 -4.16 -6.70
C SER A 146 -8.46 -2.84 -7.33
N THR A 147 -7.87 -1.92 -6.57
CA THR A 147 -7.38 -0.65 -7.12
C THR A 147 -6.16 -0.82 -8.01
N LEU A 148 -5.23 -1.73 -7.67
CA LEU A 148 -4.12 -2.08 -8.56
C LEU A 148 -4.63 -2.61 -9.91
N LEU A 149 -5.65 -3.48 -9.90
CA LEU A 149 -6.25 -4.01 -11.12
C LEU A 149 -6.89 -2.89 -11.95
N ILE A 150 -7.60 -1.95 -11.33
CA ILE A 150 -8.18 -0.78 -12.00
C ILE A 150 -7.09 0.07 -12.65
N ILE A 151 -6.00 0.36 -11.93
CA ILE A 151 -4.87 1.15 -12.46
C ILE A 151 -4.23 0.45 -13.67
N LEU A 152 -4.05 -0.87 -13.62
CA LEU A 152 -3.52 -1.65 -14.75
C LEU A 152 -4.43 -1.58 -15.98
N ILE A 153 -5.75 -1.66 -15.78
CA ILE A 153 -6.73 -1.49 -16.86
C ILE A 153 -6.64 -0.07 -17.45
N LEU A 154 -6.57 0.96 -16.61
CA LEU A 154 -6.43 2.35 -17.05
C LEU A 154 -5.15 2.57 -17.87
N LEU A 155 -4.01 2.02 -17.45
CA LEU A 155 -2.76 2.10 -18.21
C LEU A 155 -2.86 1.46 -19.61
N LEU A 156 -3.58 0.33 -19.71
CA LEU A 156 -3.82 -0.31 -21.01
C LEU A 156 -4.73 0.55 -21.89
N LEU A 157 -5.78 1.14 -21.31
CA LEU A 157 -6.68 2.04 -22.02
C LEU A 157 -5.95 3.30 -22.51
N ASP A 158 -5.14 3.93 -21.67
CA ASP A 158 -4.34 5.10 -22.05
C ASP A 158 -3.45 4.79 -23.26
N LYS A 159 -2.78 3.62 -23.25
CA LYS A 159 -1.94 3.16 -24.35
C LYS A 159 -2.74 2.96 -25.65
N ILE A 160 -3.91 2.32 -25.56
CA ILE A 160 -4.78 2.07 -26.72
C ILE A 160 -5.27 3.40 -27.31
N ILE A 161 -5.77 4.31 -26.47
CA ILE A 161 -6.28 5.60 -26.91
C ILE A 161 -5.15 6.44 -27.52
N TYR A 162 -3.96 6.44 -26.92
CA TYR A 162 -2.80 7.13 -27.48
C TYR A 162 -2.44 6.59 -28.88
N SER A 163 -2.48 5.28 -29.07
CA SER A 163 -2.24 4.64 -30.37
C SER A 163 -3.29 4.99 -31.43
N LEU A 164 -4.55 5.22 -31.04
CA LEU A 164 -5.63 5.61 -31.95
C LEU A 164 -5.54 7.08 -32.38
N LEU A 165 -4.83 7.90 -31.60
CA LEU A 165 -4.58 9.30 -31.93
C LEU A 165 -3.34 9.50 -32.81
N LEU A 166 -2.50 8.46 -32.98
CA LEU A 166 -1.33 8.48 -33.84
C LEU A 166 -1.74 8.68 -35.30
#